data_AF-A0A942CJQ2-F1
#
_entry.id   AF-A0A942CJQ2-F1
#
_cell.length_a   1.000
_cell.length_b   1.000
_cell.length_c   1.000
_cell.angle_alpha   90.00
_cell.angle_beta   90.00
_cell.angle_gamma   90.00
#
_symmetry.space_group_name_H-M   'P 1'
#
loop_
_entity.id
_entity.type
_entity.pdbx_description
1 polymer ?
#
loop_
_entity_poly.entity_id
_entity_poly.type
_entity_poly.pdbx_seq_one_letter_code
_entity_poly.pdbx_strand_id
1 'polypeptide(L)'
;MKLFRFGILLLLVSVLGLGTARAQNQTVSTTDIQRLQDAIGDATRDVSGARARDAALANRLENELNDLRDEVAYVRVKIRKNESVPRSDYFDLRDRIDDLRSRARGDGARAGGTTASVGSATSGLDVPAGTEFDVKLGQTLSSSTNLVEDRFEATTLVDLKQGDRVLVPAGSVMRGVVSGVTKTSRTERTGKLTLAFDQVTIGKRAYPIRATVTQAIESEGIKGEAGRIGAGAGVGAVIGGILGGVKGAIAGILIGGGGTVAATEGKDVELPAGSVLRVRLDSGLDLR
;
A
#
# COMPACT_ATOMS: atom_id res chain seq x y z
N MET A 1 -17.84 -57.22 32.57
CA MET A 1 -19.26 -57.48 32.94
C MET A 1 -19.52 -56.81 34.28
N LYS A 2 -20.51 -55.88 34.31
CA LYS A 2 -21.15 -55.22 35.49
C LYS A 2 -20.27 -54.21 36.27
N LEU A 3 -20.36 -52.88 36.09
CA LEU A 3 -21.44 -51.87 36.32
C LEU A 3 -21.87 -51.70 37.79
N PHE A 4 -21.75 -50.44 38.28
CA PHE A 4 -22.67 -49.60 39.10
C PHE A 4 -21.92 -48.81 40.19
N ARG A 5 -22.21 -47.54 40.57
CA ARG A 5 -22.95 -46.36 40.07
C ARG A 5 -22.85 -45.24 41.14
N PHE A 6 -22.99 -43.96 40.74
CA PHE A 6 -23.36 -42.73 41.52
C PHE A 6 -22.40 -42.24 42.64
N GLY A 7 -22.11 -40.95 42.88
CA GLY A 7 -22.53 -39.65 42.35
C GLY A 7 -22.10 -38.52 43.32
N ILE A 8 -22.07 -37.26 42.82
CA ILE A 8 -22.04 -35.97 43.55
C ILE A 8 -20.68 -35.48 44.10
N LEU A 9 -20.10 -34.42 43.52
CA LEU A 9 -20.13 -33.05 44.08
C LEU A 9 -19.36 -32.06 43.19
N LEU A 10 -19.96 -30.89 43.03
CA LEU A 10 -19.58 -29.71 42.26
C LEU A 10 -18.52 -28.89 43.02
N LEU A 11 -17.39 -28.54 42.38
CA LEU A 11 -16.62 -27.37 42.79
C LEU A 11 -15.94 -26.70 41.59
N LEU A 12 -16.60 -25.63 41.14
CA LEU A 12 -16.09 -24.57 40.28
C LEU A 12 -14.89 -23.91 40.96
N VAL A 13 -13.70 -24.00 40.36
CA VAL A 13 -12.64 -23.02 40.57
C VAL A 13 -12.33 -22.38 39.23
N SER A 14 -12.95 -21.23 39.02
CA SER A 14 -12.63 -20.23 38.02
C SER A 14 -11.29 -19.57 38.38
N VAL A 15 -10.25 -19.86 37.59
CA VAL A 15 -9.05 -19.00 37.54
C VAL A 15 -9.10 -18.22 36.25
N LEU A 16 -9.39 -16.92 36.39
CA LEU A 16 -9.12 -15.89 35.39
C LEU A 16 -7.61 -15.88 35.08
N GLY A 17 -7.26 -16.24 33.85
CA GLY A 17 -5.97 -15.92 33.24
C GLY A 17 -6.18 -14.85 32.17
N LEU A 18 -5.72 -13.64 32.46
CA LEU A 18 -5.70 -12.50 31.55
C LEU A 18 -4.83 -12.77 30.31
N GLY A 19 -5.33 -12.33 29.16
CA GLY A 19 -4.51 -11.66 28.15
C GLY A 19 -3.48 -12.50 27.38
N THR A 20 -3.91 -13.10 26.27
CA THR A 20 -3.19 -12.86 25.02
C THR A 20 -4.22 -12.37 24.01
N ALA A 21 -4.13 -11.09 23.65
CA ALA A 21 -4.73 -10.62 22.41
C ALA A 21 -4.07 -11.42 21.30
N ARG A 22 -4.72 -12.50 20.87
CA ARG A 22 -4.41 -13.11 19.59
C ARG A 22 -4.69 -12.02 18.57
N ALA A 23 -3.63 -11.39 18.06
CA ALA A 23 -3.66 -10.72 16.78
C ALA A 23 -4.12 -11.79 15.79
N GLN A 24 -5.43 -11.85 15.56
CA GLN A 24 -6.01 -12.79 14.63
C GLN A 24 -5.52 -12.33 13.27
N ASN A 25 -4.48 -13.00 12.78
CA ASN A 25 -4.08 -12.96 11.39
C ASN A 25 -5.22 -13.66 10.62
N GLN A 26 -6.32 -12.92 10.41
CA GLN A 26 -7.55 -13.43 9.81
C GLN A 26 -7.28 -13.60 8.32
N THR A 27 -6.97 -14.81 7.88
CA THR A 27 -6.87 -15.12 6.46
C THR A 27 -8.19 -14.85 5.73
N VAL A 28 -8.12 -14.45 4.47
CA VAL A 28 -9.31 -14.22 3.63
C VAL A 28 -10.17 -15.49 3.55
N SER A 29 -11.48 -15.35 3.78
CA SER A 29 -12.44 -16.46 3.75
C SER A 29 -13.13 -16.61 2.39
N THR A 30 -13.75 -17.76 2.13
CA THR A 30 -14.59 -17.98 0.94
C THR A 30 -15.74 -16.96 0.83
N THR A 31 -16.27 -16.50 1.97
CA THR A 31 -17.29 -15.45 2.02
C THR A 31 -16.76 -14.10 1.56
N ASP A 32 -15.52 -13.77 1.90
CA ASP A 32 -14.87 -12.53 1.48
C ASP A 32 -14.67 -12.52 -0.05
N ILE A 33 -14.25 -13.65 -0.62
CA ILE A 33 -14.14 -13.84 -2.08
C ILE A 33 -15.50 -13.64 -2.79
N GLN A 34 -16.58 -14.15 -2.20
CA GLN A 34 -17.93 -13.98 -2.76
C GLN A 34 -18.31 -12.50 -2.82
N ARG A 35 -18.04 -11.74 -1.75
CA ARG A 35 -18.31 -10.29 -1.72
C ARG A 35 -17.53 -9.53 -2.80
N LEU A 36 -16.27 -9.89 -3.06
CA LEU A 36 -15.50 -9.27 -4.15
C LEU A 36 -16.11 -9.55 -5.52
N GLN A 37 -16.63 -10.76 -5.74
CA GLN A 37 -17.29 -11.09 -7.01
C GLN A 37 -18.58 -10.32 -7.21
N ASP A 38 -19.38 -10.20 -6.15
CA ASP A 38 -20.61 -9.41 -6.17
C ASP A 38 -20.27 -7.94 -6.46
N ALA A 39 -19.22 -7.40 -5.83
CA ALA A 39 -18.75 -6.03 -6.05
C ALA A 39 -18.25 -5.78 -7.49
N ILE A 40 -17.57 -6.76 -8.10
CA ILE A 40 -17.18 -6.71 -9.53
C ILE A 40 -18.42 -6.73 -10.44
N GLY A 41 -19.43 -7.53 -10.09
CA GLY A 41 -20.70 -7.57 -10.82
C GLY A 41 -21.43 -6.23 -10.78
N ASP A 42 -21.43 -5.57 -9.63
CA ASP A 42 -21.95 -4.21 -9.48
C ASP A 42 -21.15 -3.19 -10.29
N ALA A 43 -19.83 -3.22 -10.18
CA ALA A 43 -18.94 -2.32 -10.92
C ALA A 43 -19.12 -2.42 -12.44
N THR A 44 -19.36 -3.64 -12.94
CA THR A 44 -19.67 -3.88 -14.35
C THR A 44 -20.93 -3.14 -14.79
N ARG A 45 -21.98 -3.16 -13.97
CA ARG A 45 -23.23 -2.44 -14.25
C ARG A 45 -23.02 -0.93 -14.20
N ASP A 46 -22.28 -0.45 -13.22
CA ASP A 46 -21.97 0.98 -13.05
C ASP A 46 -21.16 1.53 -14.25
N VAL A 47 -20.10 0.83 -14.67
CA VAL A 47 -19.25 1.23 -15.83
C VAL A 47 -20.04 1.19 -17.13
N SER A 48 -20.88 0.17 -17.33
CA SER A 48 -21.77 0.09 -18.50
C SER A 48 -22.72 1.29 -18.56
N GLY A 49 -23.26 1.71 -17.40
CA GLY A 49 -24.09 2.91 -17.29
C GLY A 49 -23.32 4.23 -17.44
N ALA A 50 -22.02 4.24 -17.16
CA ALA A 50 -21.15 5.40 -17.39
C ALA A 50 -20.94 5.66 -18.89
N ARG A 51 -20.92 4.61 -19.73
CA ARG A 51 -20.71 4.71 -21.18
C ARG A 51 -21.76 5.58 -21.89
N ALA A 52 -23.00 5.58 -21.39
CA ALA A 52 -24.06 6.43 -21.90
C ALA A 52 -23.85 7.94 -21.62
N ARG A 53 -23.00 8.27 -20.62
CA ARG A 53 -22.72 9.63 -20.17
C ARG A 53 -21.37 10.14 -20.69
N ASP A 54 -20.34 9.31 -20.61
CA ASP A 54 -18.99 9.60 -21.06
C ASP A 54 -18.30 8.32 -21.55
N ALA A 55 -18.21 8.19 -22.88
CA ALA A 55 -17.61 7.03 -23.53
C ALA A 55 -16.09 6.92 -23.29
N ALA A 56 -15.39 8.06 -23.17
CA ALA A 56 -13.94 8.06 -22.97
C ALA A 56 -13.56 7.67 -21.53
N LEU A 57 -14.32 8.16 -20.55
CA LEU A 57 -14.21 7.71 -19.17
C LEU A 57 -14.58 6.23 -19.04
N ALA A 58 -15.67 5.79 -19.68
CA ALA A 58 -16.10 4.39 -19.61
C ALA A 58 -15.04 3.43 -20.16
N ASN A 59 -14.40 3.74 -21.29
CA ASN A 59 -13.31 2.91 -21.82
C ASN A 59 -12.12 2.80 -20.84
N ARG A 60 -11.79 3.87 -20.11
CA ARG A 60 -10.72 3.83 -19.10
C ARG A 60 -11.12 2.96 -17.90
N LEU A 61 -12.32 3.16 -17.37
CA LEU A 61 -12.84 2.36 -16.26
C LEU A 61 -13.04 0.89 -16.65
N GLU A 62 -13.33 0.61 -17.92
CA GLU A 62 -13.47 -0.76 -18.42
C GLU A 62 -12.13 -1.51 -18.39
N ASN A 63 -11.03 -0.86 -18.76
CA ASN A 63 -9.69 -1.44 -18.64
C ASN A 63 -9.34 -1.72 -17.17
N GLU A 64 -9.58 -0.75 -16.29
CA GLU A 64 -9.30 -0.90 -14.85
C GLU A 64 -10.20 -1.98 -14.19
N LEU A 65 -11.45 -2.11 -14.63
CA LEU A 65 -12.35 -3.17 -14.20
C LEU A 65 -11.85 -4.56 -14.65
N ASN A 66 -11.27 -4.68 -15.84
CA ASN A 66 -10.68 -5.93 -16.32
C ASN A 66 -9.46 -6.33 -15.48
N ASP A 67 -8.59 -5.38 -15.15
CA ASP A 67 -7.45 -5.64 -14.25
C ASP A 67 -7.93 -6.13 -12.87
N LEU A 68 -8.94 -5.48 -12.30
CA LEU A 68 -9.54 -5.88 -11.01
C LEU A 68 -10.17 -7.28 -11.07
N ARG A 69 -10.78 -7.66 -12.19
CA ARG A 69 -11.32 -9.02 -12.40
C ARG A 69 -10.22 -10.07 -12.35
N ASP A 70 -9.08 -9.79 -12.98
CA ASP A 70 -7.94 -10.70 -13.02
C ASP A 70 -7.31 -10.85 -11.64
N GLU A 71 -7.21 -9.77 -10.86
CA GLU A 71 -6.71 -9.82 -9.49
C GLU A 71 -7.64 -10.62 -8.55
N VAL A 72 -8.96 -10.42 -8.66
CA VAL A 72 -9.94 -11.23 -7.89
C VAL A 72 -9.89 -12.70 -8.31
N ALA A 73 -9.70 -12.98 -9.60
CA ALA A 73 -9.52 -14.34 -10.11
C ALA A 73 -8.25 -14.98 -9.54
N TYR A 74 -7.14 -14.23 -9.45
CA TYR A 74 -5.90 -14.69 -8.84
C TYR A 74 -6.08 -15.05 -7.36
N VAL A 75 -6.73 -14.18 -6.57
CA VAL A 75 -7.01 -14.44 -5.15
C VAL A 75 -7.89 -15.68 -4.97
N ARG A 76 -8.91 -15.85 -5.82
CA ARG A 76 -9.75 -17.06 -5.83
C ARG A 76 -8.93 -18.32 -6.10
N VAL A 77 -8.00 -18.27 -7.06
CA VAL A 77 -7.13 -19.41 -7.39
C VAL A 77 -6.18 -19.74 -6.23
N LYS A 78 -5.58 -18.73 -5.58
CA LYS A 78 -4.73 -18.93 -4.39
C LYS A 78 -5.47 -19.64 -3.27
N ILE A 79 -6.66 -19.16 -2.92
CA ILE A 79 -7.45 -19.74 -1.83
C ILE A 79 -7.91 -21.17 -2.19
N ARG A 80 -8.24 -21.43 -3.46
CA ARG A 80 -8.54 -22.79 -3.93
C ARG A 80 -7.33 -23.74 -3.83
N LYS A 81 -6.12 -23.22 -3.98
CA LYS A 81 -4.86 -23.97 -3.81
C LYS A 81 -4.42 -24.11 -2.34
N ASN A 82 -5.27 -23.73 -1.38
CA ASN A 82 -4.95 -23.71 0.05
C ASN A 82 -3.80 -22.77 0.44
N GLU A 83 -3.48 -21.77 -0.40
CA GLU A 83 -2.49 -20.74 -0.08
C GLU A 83 -3.14 -19.63 0.76
N SER A 84 -2.42 -19.12 1.77
CA SER A 84 -2.91 -18.04 2.63
C SER A 84 -2.84 -16.70 1.91
N VAL A 85 -3.97 -15.99 1.84
CA VAL A 85 -4.04 -14.60 1.37
C VAL A 85 -4.17 -13.66 2.58
N PRO A 86 -3.28 -12.65 2.72
CA PRO A 86 -3.38 -11.61 3.74
C PRO A 86 -4.71 -10.86 3.65
N ARG A 87 -5.24 -10.42 4.80
CA ARG A 87 -6.48 -9.63 4.82
C ARG A 87 -6.30 -8.23 4.21
N SER A 88 -5.07 -7.70 4.19
CA SER A 88 -4.72 -6.46 3.51
C SER A 88 -5.07 -6.50 2.02
N ASP A 89 -4.70 -7.58 1.33
CA ASP A 89 -4.94 -7.74 -0.10
C ASP A 89 -6.45 -7.72 -0.42
N TYR A 90 -7.27 -8.25 0.48
CA TYR A 90 -8.73 -8.17 0.38
C TYR A 90 -9.25 -6.73 0.53
N PHE A 91 -8.74 -5.97 1.51
CA PHE A 91 -9.14 -4.58 1.71
C PHE A 91 -8.71 -3.70 0.53
N ASP A 92 -7.50 -3.90 0.02
CA ASP A 92 -6.98 -3.16 -1.13
C ASP A 92 -7.85 -3.39 -2.38
N LEU A 93 -8.23 -4.65 -2.65
CA LEU A 93 -9.11 -5.00 -3.76
C LEU A 93 -10.50 -4.38 -3.59
N ARG A 94 -11.04 -4.44 -2.37
CA ARG A 94 -12.35 -3.86 -2.07
C ARG A 94 -12.36 -2.35 -2.30
N ASP A 95 -11.38 -1.64 -1.76
CA ASP A 95 -11.31 -0.18 -1.84
C ASP A 95 -11.15 0.31 -3.28
N ARG A 96 -10.34 -0.41 -4.09
CA ARG A 96 -10.20 -0.12 -5.54
C ARG A 96 -11.50 -0.34 -6.32
N ILE A 97 -12.25 -1.40 -6.01
CA ILE A 97 -13.56 -1.65 -6.63
C ILE A 97 -14.55 -0.55 -6.24
N ASP A 98 -14.58 -0.15 -4.97
CA ASP A 98 -15.49 0.88 -4.47
C ASP A 98 -15.19 2.26 -5.10
N ASP A 99 -13.91 2.61 -5.27
CA ASP A 99 -13.50 3.84 -5.96
C ASP A 99 -13.85 3.83 -7.46
N LEU A 100 -13.58 2.72 -8.16
CA LEU A 100 -13.98 2.55 -9.56
C LEU A 100 -15.50 2.72 -9.75
N ARG A 101 -16.30 2.17 -8.83
CA ARG A 101 -17.76 2.32 -8.81
C ARG A 101 -18.19 3.77 -8.57
N SER A 102 -17.57 4.47 -7.63
CA SER A 102 -17.84 5.89 -7.36
C SER A 102 -17.59 6.75 -8.61
N ARG A 103 -16.47 6.51 -9.30
CA ARG A 103 -16.11 7.16 -10.57
C ARG A 103 -17.12 6.83 -11.67
N ALA A 104 -17.52 5.57 -11.80
CA ALA A 104 -18.49 5.12 -12.80
C ALA A 104 -19.90 5.71 -12.57
N ARG A 105 -20.34 5.84 -11.32
CA ARG A 105 -21.61 6.50 -10.96
C ARG A 105 -21.56 8.00 -11.16
N GLY A 106 -20.37 8.59 -11.33
CA GLY A 106 -20.20 10.03 -11.50
C GLY A 106 -20.35 10.79 -10.18
N ASP A 107 -20.24 10.09 -9.05
CA ASP A 107 -20.31 10.67 -7.71
C ASP A 107 -19.01 11.47 -7.41
N GLY A 108 -17.90 11.12 -8.06
CA GLY A 108 -16.64 11.87 -7.99
C GLY A 108 -16.66 13.27 -8.61
N ALA A 109 -17.60 13.55 -9.54
CA ALA A 109 -17.72 14.87 -10.18
C ALA A 109 -18.70 15.81 -9.44
N ARG A 110 -19.54 15.28 -8.55
CA ARG A 110 -20.48 16.07 -7.72
C ARG A 110 -19.96 16.37 -6.31
N ALA A 111 -18.85 15.77 -5.91
CA ALA A 111 -18.15 16.08 -4.66
C ALA A 111 -17.43 17.46 -4.64
N GLY A 112 -17.82 18.38 -5.54
CA GLY A 112 -17.48 19.81 -5.49
C GLY A 112 -18.49 20.69 -4.74
N GLY A 113 -19.56 20.13 -4.17
CA GLY A 113 -20.56 20.92 -3.44
C GLY A 113 -21.38 20.11 -2.45
N THR A 114 -21.04 20.26 -1.17
CA THR A 114 -21.90 20.05 0.02
C THR A 114 -22.81 18.81 0.02
N THR A 115 -22.25 17.66 0.37
CA THR A 115 -22.87 16.83 1.41
C THR A 115 -21.84 16.60 2.49
N ALA A 116 -22.15 17.13 3.68
CA ALA A 116 -21.45 16.85 4.90
C ALA A 116 -21.43 15.33 5.07
N SER A 117 -20.29 14.73 4.73
CA SER A 117 -19.81 13.53 5.36
C SER A 117 -19.97 13.75 6.85
N VAL A 118 -20.83 12.98 7.49
CA VAL A 118 -20.65 12.62 8.91
C VAL A 118 -19.45 11.66 8.99
N GLY A 119 -18.34 12.04 8.37
CA GLY A 119 -17.02 11.70 8.79
C GLY A 119 -16.80 12.63 9.95
N SER A 120 -16.49 12.06 11.10
CA SER A 120 -16.01 12.82 12.24
C SER A 120 -15.12 13.95 11.73
N ALA A 121 -15.62 15.17 11.84
CA ALA A 121 -14.81 16.36 11.77
C ALA A 121 -13.93 16.33 13.01
N THR A 122 -13.01 15.37 13.06
CA THR A 122 -11.88 15.42 13.94
C THR A 122 -10.91 16.33 13.21
N SER A 123 -10.80 17.53 13.74
CA SER A 123 -9.81 18.57 13.47
C SER A 123 -8.57 18.16 12.65
N GLY A 124 -8.54 18.55 11.37
CA GLY A 124 -7.41 19.19 10.63
C GLY A 124 -5.96 18.70 10.77
N LEU A 125 -5.68 17.45 11.11
CA LEU A 125 -4.32 16.91 11.24
C LEU A 125 -4.21 15.42 10.85
N ASP A 126 -4.95 14.98 9.83
CA ASP A 126 -4.89 13.61 9.30
C ASP A 126 -4.40 13.63 7.84
N VAL A 127 -3.44 12.77 7.52
CA VAL A 127 -3.00 12.50 6.13
C VAL A 127 -3.78 11.28 5.62
N PRO A 128 -4.50 11.36 4.49
CA PRO A 128 -5.32 10.25 4.01
C PRO A 128 -4.47 9.09 3.46
N ALA A 129 -5.05 7.89 3.47
CA ALA A 129 -4.51 6.75 2.73
C ALA A 129 -4.41 7.08 1.22
N GLY A 130 -3.47 6.44 0.53
CA GLY A 130 -3.15 6.71 -0.87
C GLY A 130 -2.26 7.94 -1.09
N THR A 131 -1.95 8.72 -0.05
CA THR A 131 -1.03 9.85 -0.18
C THR A 131 0.36 9.36 -0.57
N GLU A 132 0.93 9.91 -1.63
CA GLU A 132 2.28 9.62 -2.08
C GLU A 132 3.26 10.75 -1.72
N PHE A 133 4.50 10.37 -1.45
CA PHE A 133 5.61 11.29 -1.23
C PHE A 133 6.92 10.63 -1.65
N ASP A 134 7.85 11.46 -2.10
CA ASP A 134 9.17 11.00 -2.53
C ASP A 134 10.17 11.13 -1.37
N VAL A 135 10.88 10.02 -1.08
CA VAL A 135 11.88 9.93 -0.02
C VAL A 135 13.23 9.57 -0.60
N LYS A 136 14.28 10.15 -0.02
CA LYS A 136 15.66 9.84 -0.36
C LYS A 136 16.21 8.81 0.61
N LEU A 137 16.69 7.69 0.08
CA LEU A 137 17.27 6.61 0.87
C LEU A 137 18.61 7.04 1.51
N GLY A 138 18.80 6.75 2.79
CA GLY A 138 20.01 7.15 3.53
C GLY A 138 21.20 6.21 3.36
N GLN A 139 20.97 4.96 2.96
CA GLN A 139 22.00 3.93 2.81
C GLN A 139 21.75 3.07 1.57
N THR A 140 22.73 2.28 1.17
CA THR A 140 22.54 1.31 0.10
C THR A 140 21.73 0.12 0.61
N LEU A 141 20.76 -0.34 -0.17
CA LEU A 141 20.06 -1.60 0.05
C LEU A 141 20.32 -2.56 -1.11
N SER A 142 20.60 -3.83 -0.82
CA SER A 142 20.80 -4.86 -1.84
C SER A 142 20.25 -6.21 -1.41
N SER A 143 19.65 -6.96 -2.35
CA SER A 143 19.22 -8.33 -2.07
C SER A 143 20.39 -9.27 -1.76
N SER A 144 21.59 -8.94 -2.22
CA SER A 144 22.80 -9.75 -2.01
C SER A 144 23.31 -9.71 -0.57
N THR A 145 23.17 -8.55 0.10
CA THR A 145 23.78 -8.27 1.40
C THR A 145 22.76 -8.09 2.52
N ASN A 146 21.60 -7.48 2.23
CA ASN A 146 20.56 -7.29 3.24
C ASN A 146 19.83 -8.60 3.57
N LEU A 147 19.26 -8.62 4.76
CA LEU A 147 18.46 -9.70 5.31
C LEU A 147 17.05 -9.22 5.62
N VAL A 148 16.12 -10.17 5.78
CA VAL A 148 14.78 -9.87 6.28
C VAL A 148 14.91 -9.32 7.71
N GLU A 149 14.08 -8.33 8.04
CA GLU A 149 14.09 -7.52 9.26
C GLU A 149 15.19 -6.44 9.35
N ASP A 150 16.06 -6.31 8.33
CA ASP A 150 17.03 -5.20 8.28
C ASP A 150 16.30 -3.86 8.30
N ARG A 151 16.80 -2.96 9.16
CA ARG A 151 16.27 -1.60 9.29
C ARG A 151 16.99 -0.64 8.35
N PHE A 152 16.21 0.28 7.81
CA PHE A 152 16.74 1.35 6.98
C PHE A 152 15.98 2.65 7.21
N GLU A 153 16.58 3.74 6.75
CA GLU A 153 16.09 5.10 6.87
C GLU A 153 16.07 5.79 5.52
N ALA A 154 15.08 6.66 5.35
CA ALA A 154 14.93 7.57 4.24
C ALA A 154 14.45 8.94 4.75
N THR A 155 14.57 9.97 3.92
CA THR A 155 14.21 11.34 4.29
C THR A 155 13.26 11.94 3.25
N THR A 156 12.16 12.56 3.68
CA THR A 156 11.23 13.22 2.76
C THR A 156 11.93 14.35 1.99
N LEU A 157 11.69 14.41 0.68
CA LEU A 157 12.33 15.40 -0.18
C LEU A 157 11.58 16.73 -0.27
N VAL A 158 10.26 16.68 -0.12
CA VAL A 158 9.35 17.80 -0.32
C VAL A 158 8.32 17.88 0.82
N ASP A 159 7.82 19.08 1.07
CA ASP A 159 6.76 19.30 2.05
C ASP A 159 5.45 18.67 1.58
N LEU A 160 4.86 17.82 2.41
CA LEU A 160 3.47 17.43 2.27
C LEU A 160 2.57 18.51 2.88
N LYS A 161 1.73 19.12 2.05
CA LYS A 161 0.81 20.19 2.47
C LYS A 161 -0.65 19.78 2.30
N GLN A 162 -1.51 20.33 3.14
CA GLN A 162 -2.96 20.33 2.98
C GLN A 162 -3.43 21.79 3.04
N GLY A 163 -3.78 22.35 1.88
CA GLY A 163 -3.94 23.80 1.74
C GLY A 163 -2.62 24.52 2.05
N ASP A 164 -2.66 25.53 2.92
CA ASP A 164 -1.48 26.31 3.31
C ASP A 164 -0.67 25.68 4.47
N ARG A 165 -1.14 24.57 5.05
CA ARG A 165 -0.51 23.93 6.20
C ARG A 165 0.43 22.82 5.76
N VAL A 166 1.67 22.84 6.26
CA VAL A 166 2.62 21.71 6.15
C VAL A 166 2.25 20.64 7.18
N LEU A 167 1.95 19.44 6.70
CA LEU A 167 1.65 18.26 7.52
C LEU A 167 2.92 17.43 7.78
N VAL A 168 3.73 17.21 6.74
CA VAL A 168 5.01 16.50 6.82
C VAL A 168 6.07 17.36 6.13
N PRO A 169 7.00 18.00 6.86
CA PRO A 169 8.05 18.81 6.25
C PRO A 169 9.01 17.97 5.42
N ALA A 170 9.66 18.60 4.43
CA ALA A 170 10.89 18.07 3.86
C ALA A 170 11.94 17.87 4.98
N GLY A 171 12.74 16.80 4.88
CA GLY A 171 13.69 16.46 5.94
C GLY A 171 13.14 15.54 7.03
N SER A 172 11.85 15.19 7.00
CA SER A 172 11.27 14.21 7.93
C SER A 172 11.89 12.82 7.72
N VAL A 173 12.30 12.19 8.81
CA VAL A 173 12.95 10.87 8.79
C VAL A 173 11.90 9.78 8.77
N MET A 174 11.98 8.90 7.79
CA MET A 174 11.15 7.71 7.66
C MET A 174 11.99 6.47 7.91
N ARG A 175 11.48 5.58 8.76
CA ARG A 175 12.12 4.29 9.04
C ARG A 175 11.31 3.18 8.39
N GLY A 176 12.06 2.26 7.79
CA GLY A 176 11.51 1.08 7.16
C GLY A 176 12.18 -0.20 7.62
N VAL A 177 11.66 -1.29 7.06
CA VAL A 177 12.14 -2.65 7.28
C VAL A 177 12.13 -3.41 5.96
N VAL A 178 13.16 -4.22 5.75
CA VAL A 178 13.20 -5.18 4.67
C VAL A 178 12.34 -6.38 5.07
N SER A 179 11.13 -6.49 4.51
CA SER A 179 10.19 -7.56 4.84
C SER A 179 10.38 -8.84 4.02
N GLY A 180 11.20 -8.78 2.96
CA GLY A 180 11.48 -9.91 2.09
C GLY A 180 12.81 -9.74 1.36
N VAL A 181 13.56 -10.84 1.23
CA VAL A 181 14.80 -10.89 0.44
C VAL A 181 14.82 -12.18 -0.37
N THR A 182 15.13 -12.06 -1.65
CA THR A 182 15.49 -13.19 -2.51
C THR A 182 16.79 -12.86 -3.20
N LYS A 183 17.83 -13.67 -2.99
CA LYS A 183 19.12 -13.51 -3.68
C LYS A 183 19.02 -14.10 -5.08
N THR A 184 19.68 -13.46 -6.04
CA THR A 184 19.84 -14.09 -7.35
C THR A 184 20.68 -15.37 -7.22
N SER A 185 20.28 -16.41 -7.93
CA SER A 185 20.98 -17.69 -8.00
C SER A 185 20.66 -18.40 -9.31
N ARG A 186 21.28 -19.56 -9.55
CA ARG A 186 20.99 -20.36 -10.75
C ARG A 186 19.52 -20.80 -10.83
N THR A 187 18.89 -21.03 -9.67
CA THR A 187 17.46 -21.39 -9.57
C THR A 187 16.58 -20.15 -9.56
N GLU A 188 16.95 -19.15 -8.74
CA GLU A 188 16.25 -17.87 -8.62
C GLU A 188 16.89 -16.83 -9.54
N ARG A 189 16.41 -16.76 -10.79
CA ARG A 189 17.04 -15.92 -11.83
C ARG A 189 16.99 -14.41 -11.58
N THR A 190 16.37 -13.95 -10.50
CA THR A 190 16.19 -12.53 -10.21
C THR A 190 16.24 -12.29 -8.71
N GLY A 191 17.10 -11.36 -8.28
CA GLY A 191 17.08 -10.87 -6.91
C GLY A 191 15.88 -9.98 -6.63
N LYS A 192 15.38 -10.02 -5.39
CA LYS A 192 14.21 -9.25 -4.93
C LYS A 192 14.42 -8.73 -3.52
N LEU A 193 13.88 -7.54 -3.24
CA LEU A 193 13.74 -6.94 -1.92
C LEU A 193 12.30 -6.49 -1.75
N THR A 194 11.66 -6.80 -0.63
CA THR A 194 10.37 -6.19 -0.28
C THR A 194 10.61 -5.16 0.82
N LEU A 195 10.21 -3.92 0.55
CA LEU A 195 10.45 -2.78 1.43
C LEU A 195 9.12 -2.21 1.92
N ALA A 196 9.06 -1.94 3.22
CA ALA A 196 7.93 -1.25 3.84
C ALA A 196 8.43 -0.18 4.81
N PHE A 197 7.65 0.88 4.97
CA PHE A 197 7.87 1.90 6.00
C PHE A 197 6.86 1.75 7.12
N ASP A 198 7.36 1.78 8.36
CA ASP A 198 6.55 1.57 9.57
C ASP A 198 6.53 2.79 10.50
N GLN A 199 7.42 3.77 10.30
CA GLN A 199 7.45 4.99 11.09
C GLN A 199 7.85 6.22 10.26
N VAL A 200 7.22 7.35 10.53
CA VAL A 200 7.70 8.69 10.13
C VAL A 200 7.94 9.55 11.38
N THR A 201 9.02 10.31 11.36
CA THR A 201 9.39 11.25 12.42
C THR A 201 9.24 12.67 11.92
N ILE A 202 8.37 13.43 12.58
CA ILE A 202 8.01 14.80 12.21
C ILE A 202 8.39 15.70 13.39
N GLY A 203 9.40 16.54 13.18
CA GLY A 203 10.02 17.28 14.26
C GLY A 203 10.61 16.33 15.32
N LYS A 204 10.02 16.31 16.52
CA LYS A 204 10.45 15.45 17.65
C LYS A 204 9.50 14.28 17.93
N ARG A 205 8.44 14.12 17.13
CA ARG A 205 7.40 13.10 17.36
C ARG A 205 7.52 12.00 16.31
N ALA A 206 7.44 10.76 16.77
CA ALA A 206 7.39 9.58 15.93
C ALA A 206 5.93 9.14 15.76
N TYR A 207 5.54 8.90 14.51
CA TYR A 207 4.21 8.44 14.15
C TYR A 207 4.29 7.10 13.43
N PRO A 208 3.52 6.09 13.86
CA PRO A 208 3.45 4.83 13.15
C PRO A 208 2.75 5.03 11.80
N ILE A 209 3.26 4.40 10.76
CA ILE A 209 2.67 4.41 9.42
C ILE A 209 2.64 3.01 8.85
N ARG A 210 1.88 2.85 7.77
CA ARG A 210 2.02 1.72 6.85
C ARG A 210 2.16 2.33 5.48
N ALA A 211 3.31 2.12 4.86
CA ALA A 211 3.53 2.65 3.53
C ALA A 211 4.41 1.71 2.69
N THR A 212 4.05 1.59 1.43
CA THR A 212 4.70 0.71 0.45
C THR A 212 5.41 1.53 -0.61
N VAL A 213 6.51 0.97 -1.14
CA VAL A 213 7.24 1.58 -2.26
C VAL A 213 6.46 1.33 -3.55
N THR A 214 6.13 2.38 -4.29
CA THR A 214 5.45 2.29 -5.58
C THR A 214 6.37 2.60 -6.76
N GLN A 215 7.49 3.30 -6.52
CA GLN A 215 8.49 3.58 -7.55
C GLN A 215 9.89 3.77 -6.96
N ALA A 216 10.94 3.52 -7.76
CA ALA A 216 12.34 3.74 -7.37
C ALA A 216 13.15 4.37 -8.51
N ILE A 217 13.97 5.35 -8.17
CA ILE A 217 14.69 6.24 -9.09
C ILE A 217 16.12 6.42 -8.60
N GLU A 218 17.08 6.41 -9.53
CA GLU A 218 18.47 6.62 -9.19
C GLU A 218 18.78 8.11 -9.00
N SER A 219 19.61 8.42 -8.00
CA SER A 219 19.94 9.81 -7.64
C SER A 219 20.55 10.61 -8.80
N GLU A 220 21.26 9.95 -9.72
CA GLU A 220 21.87 10.59 -10.88
C GLU A 220 20.83 11.08 -11.90
N GLY A 221 19.69 10.40 -12.00
CA GLY A 221 18.58 10.80 -12.87
C GLY A 221 17.93 12.13 -12.48
N ILE A 222 18.11 12.57 -11.23
CA ILE A 222 17.53 13.83 -10.71
C ILE A 222 18.45 15.04 -10.95
N LYS A 223 19.76 14.84 -11.18
CA LYS A 223 20.74 15.93 -11.33
C LYS A 223 20.44 16.90 -12.49
N GLY A 224 19.65 16.48 -13.49
CA GLY A 224 19.18 17.34 -14.59
C GLY A 224 17.84 18.05 -14.36
N GLU A 225 17.09 17.69 -13.32
CA GLU A 225 15.69 18.06 -13.14
C GLU A 225 15.45 18.90 -11.86
N ALA A 226 16.51 19.22 -11.11
CA ALA A 226 16.47 19.91 -9.81
C ALA A 226 15.67 21.23 -9.81
N GLY A 227 15.54 21.89 -10.98
CA GLY A 227 14.75 23.11 -11.14
C GLY A 227 13.23 22.93 -11.14
N ARG A 228 12.70 21.69 -11.20
CA ARG A 228 11.24 21.40 -11.29
C ARG A 228 10.62 20.87 -9.99
N ILE A 229 11.41 20.70 -8.93
CA ILE A 229 10.98 20.10 -7.64
C ILE A 229 9.94 20.96 -6.88
N GLY A 230 9.80 22.25 -7.23
CA GLY A 230 9.01 23.19 -6.43
C GLY A 230 7.63 23.61 -6.96
N ALA A 231 7.19 23.16 -8.14
CA ALA A 231 6.03 23.74 -8.81
C ALA A 231 4.80 22.81 -8.81
N GLY A 232 4.09 22.77 -7.68
CA GLY A 232 2.69 22.31 -7.63
C GLY A 232 2.45 21.07 -6.77
N ALA A 233 1.92 21.27 -5.57
CA ALA A 233 1.40 20.20 -4.73
C ALA A 233 0.25 20.73 -3.86
N GLY A 234 -0.99 20.38 -4.22
CA GLY A 234 -1.98 20.04 -3.20
C GLY A 234 -1.61 18.68 -2.58
N VAL A 235 -2.41 18.19 -1.63
CA VAL A 235 -2.16 16.94 -0.87
C VAL A 235 -1.52 15.85 -1.74
N GLY A 236 -0.23 15.53 -1.48
CA GLY A 236 0.61 14.63 -2.27
C GLY A 236 1.65 15.35 -3.12
N ALA A 237 2.73 15.83 -2.48
CA ALA A 237 3.84 16.44 -3.19
C ALA A 237 4.71 15.37 -3.86
N VAL A 238 4.52 15.26 -5.17
CA VAL A 238 5.12 14.27 -6.04
C VAL A 238 6.10 15.02 -6.94
N ILE A 239 7.37 14.64 -6.93
CA ILE A 239 8.39 15.20 -7.84
C ILE A 239 7.93 14.89 -9.28
N GLY A 240 7.67 15.96 -10.05
CA GLY A 240 7.02 15.92 -11.36
C GLY A 240 7.80 15.26 -12.50
N GLY A 241 8.88 14.52 -12.24
CA GLY A 241 9.69 13.81 -13.25
C GLY A 241 9.35 12.32 -13.41
N ILE A 242 8.41 11.81 -12.61
CA ILE A 242 8.28 10.38 -12.35
C ILE A 242 7.25 9.68 -13.25
N LEU A 243 6.36 10.45 -13.91
CA LEU A 243 5.25 9.95 -14.73
C LEU A 243 5.35 10.25 -16.25
N GLY A 244 6.44 10.84 -16.74
CA GLY A 244 6.55 11.18 -18.16
C GLY A 244 7.98 11.23 -18.68
N GLY A 245 8.46 10.11 -19.24
CA GLY A 245 9.65 10.09 -20.12
C GLY A 245 10.99 9.72 -19.49
N VAL A 246 11.13 8.45 -19.08
CA VAL A 246 12.36 7.59 -19.12
C VAL A 246 13.76 8.15 -18.76
N LYS A 247 13.89 9.25 -18.02
CA LYS A 247 15.18 9.64 -17.42
C LYS A 247 15.08 9.65 -15.90
N GLY A 248 15.27 8.48 -15.27
CA GLY A 248 15.44 8.40 -13.82
C GLY A 248 15.05 7.08 -13.16
N ALA A 249 14.20 6.24 -13.78
CA ALA A 249 13.92 4.91 -13.26
C ALA A 249 15.23 4.12 -13.07
N ILE A 250 15.41 3.45 -11.93
CA ILE A 250 16.59 2.61 -11.73
C ILE A 250 16.59 1.54 -12.81
N ALA A 251 17.58 1.61 -13.70
CA ALA A 251 17.63 0.75 -14.87
C ALA A 251 17.72 -0.70 -14.43
N GLY A 252 16.72 -1.49 -14.83
CA GLY A 252 16.65 -2.89 -14.49
C GLY A 252 16.08 -3.20 -13.12
N ILE A 253 15.27 -2.30 -12.55
CA ILE A 253 14.43 -2.58 -11.39
C ILE A 253 12.95 -2.50 -11.78
N LEU A 254 12.17 -3.47 -11.29
CA LEU A 254 10.71 -3.56 -11.40
C LEU A 254 10.11 -3.50 -10.01
N ILE A 255 9.01 -2.77 -9.83
CA ILE A 255 8.27 -2.74 -8.56
C ILE A 255 6.93 -3.46 -8.75
N GLY A 256 6.73 -4.51 -7.96
CA GLY A 256 5.49 -5.28 -7.88
C GLY A 256 4.66 -4.91 -6.65
N GLY A 257 3.48 -5.54 -6.54
CA GLY A 257 2.58 -5.34 -5.42
C GLY A 257 3.25 -5.52 -4.05
N GLY A 258 2.78 -4.74 -3.06
CA GLY A 258 3.29 -4.80 -1.69
C GLY A 258 4.70 -4.23 -1.47
N GLY A 259 5.23 -3.44 -2.41
CA GLY A 259 6.55 -2.82 -2.28
C GLY A 259 7.72 -3.73 -2.64
N THR A 260 7.47 -4.78 -3.43
CA THR A 260 8.52 -5.70 -3.89
C THR A 260 9.30 -5.07 -5.03
N VAL A 261 10.57 -4.81 -4.79
CA VAL A 261 11.58 -4.37 -5.74
C VAL A 261 12.27 -5.61 -6.30
N ALA A 262 12.31 -5.77 -7.62
CA ALA A 262 12.92 -6.91 -8.29
C ALA A 262 13.91 -6.42 -9.35
N ALA A 263 15.05 -7.10 -9.49
CA ALA A 263 16.02 -6.77 -10.52
C ALA A 263 15.62 -7.35 -11.89
N THR A 264 16.32 -6.96 -12.95
CA THR A 264 16.33 -7.70 -14.22
C THR A 264 16.97 -9.07 -14.05
N GLU A 265 16.70 -9.96 -15.00
CA GLU A 265 17.24 -11.31 -15.01
C GLU A 265 18.77 -11.34 -14.81
N GLY A 266 19.22 -12.27 -13.97
CA GLY A 266 20.61 -12.54 -13.64
C GLY A 266 21.25 -11.58 -12.63
N LYS A 267 20.49 -10.64 -12.06
CA LYS A 267 21.02 -9.61 -11.14
C LYS A 267 20.36 -9.64 -9.78
N ASP A 268 21.10 -9.17 -8.77
CA ASP A 268 20.56 -8.76 -7.48
C ASP A 268 19.96 -7.35 -7.58
N VAL A 269 19.05 -7.04 -6.66
CA VAL A 269 18.58 -5.65 -6.46
C VAL A 269 19.71 -4.87 -5.82
N GLU A 270 19.93 -3.66 -6.30
CA GLU A 270 20.81 -2.68 -5.68
C GLU A 270 20.15 -1.30 -5.75
N LEU A 271 19.94 -0.70 -4.59
CA LEU A 271 19.38 0.64 -4.39
C LEU A 271 20.46 1.46 -3.68
N PRO A 272 21.30 2.20 -4.42
CA PRO A 272 22.36 3.00 -3.81
C PRO A 272 21.83 4.02 -2.80
N ALA A 273 22.67 4.40 -1.83
CA ALA A 273 22.39 5.55 -0.99
C ALA A 273 22.08 6.79 -1.84
N GLY A 274 21.04 7.52 -1.47
CA GLY A 274 20.53 8.67 -2.21
C GLY A 274 19.51 8.35 -3.30
N SER A 275 19.23 7.08 -3.58
CA SER A 275 18.09 6.68 -4.43
C SER A 275 16.80 7.29 -3.92
N VAL A 276 15.92 7.68 -4.84
CA VAL A 276 14.61 8.24 -4.50
C VAL A 276 13.56 7.17 -4.65
N LEU A 277 12.81 6.93 -3.57
CA LEU A 277 11.69 6.02 -3.53
C LEU A 277 10.41 6.83 -3.49
N ARG A 278 9.46 6.50 -4.36
CA ARG A 278 8.08 6.92 -4.17
C ARG A 278 7.41 5.97 -3.22
N VAL A 279 6.81 6.53 -2.19
CA VAL A 279 6.17 5.77 -1.12
C VAL A 279 4.72 6.23 -1.03
N ARG A 280 3.83 5.26 -0.91
CA ARG A 280 2.39 5.49 -0.77
C ARG A 280 1.94 5.04 0.61
N LEU A 281 1.22 5.90 1.32
CA LEU A 281 0.55 5.55 2.57
C LEU A 281 -0.57 4.53 2.29
N ASP A 282 -0.52 3.37 2.93
CA ASP A 282 -1.57 2.34 2.79
C ASP A 282 -2.75 2.59 3.73
N SER A 283 -2.51 3.32 4.83
CA SER A 283 -3.56 3.79 5.73
C SER A 283 -3.36 5.25 6.11
N GLY A 284 -4.44 5.90 6.53
CA GLY A 284 -4.36 7.27 7.02
C GLY A 284 -3.41 7.40 8.22
N LEU A 285 -2.71 8.54 8.29
CA LEU A 285 -1.78 8.89 9.35
C LEU A 285 -2.39 10.02 10.18
N ASP A 286 -2.62 9.74 11.46
CA ASP A 286 -3.08 10.72 12.45
C ASP A 286 -1.88 11.42 13.09
N LEU A 287 -1.85 12.75 12.99
CA LEU A 287 -0.76 13.57 13.49
C LEU A 287 -1.05 14.22 14.86
N ARG A 288 -2.21 13.96 15.47
CA ARG A 288 -2.61 14.55 16.76
C ARG A 288 -1.64 14.24 17.89
#